data_AF-A0A6M4FTC4-F1
#
_entry.id   AF-A0A6M4FTC4-F1
#
_cell.length_a   1.000
_cell.length_b   1.000
_cell.length_c   1.000
_cell.angle_alpha   90.00
_cell.angle_beta   90.00
_cell.angle_gamma   90.00
#
_symmetry.space_group_name_H-M   'P 1'
#
loop_
_entity.id
_entity.type
_entity.pdbx_description
1 polymer ?
#
loop_
_entity_poly.entity_id
_entity_poly.type
_entity_poly.pdbx_seq_one_letter_code
_entity_poly.pdbx_strand_id
1 'polypeptide(L)'
;MAGGFRRGNRQRTPKLQARGELQSLEREGPFKEWLGMPDLYRYHLVVEGEAYSYQTEDAELPVQVGDSVVFRYKETKAGKWIDRNSLGKAIDPSSYQ
;
A
#
# COMPACT_ATOMS: atom_id res chain seq x y z
N MET A 1 27.17 -34.40 -5.02
CA MET A 1 26.77 -33.30 -5.92
C MET A 1 25.98 -32.30 -5.10
N ALA A 2 26.56 -31.15 -4.76
CA ALA A 2 25.87 -30.11 -3.99
C ALA A 2 26.39 -28.73 -4.40
N GLY A 3 25.48 -27.75 -4.48
CA GLY A 3 25.83 -26.33 -4.35
C GLY A 3 25.87 -25.52 -5.65
N GLY A 4 24.71 -25.23 -6.24
CA GLY A 4 24.59 -24.31 -7.39
C GLY A 4 23.56 -23.20 -7.25
N PHE A 5 22.93 -23.01 -6.08
CA PHE A 5 21.95 -21.94 -5.88
C PHE A 5 22.67 -20.60 -5.65
N ARG A 6 23.12 -19.94 -6.73
CA ARG A 6 23.44 -18.51 -6.65
C ARG A 6 22.14 -17.77 -6.34
N ARG A 7 21.95 -17.36 -5.08
CA ARG A 7 20.93 -16.35 -4.71
C ARG A 7 21.15 -15.17 -5.65
N GLY A 8 20.24 -15.00 -6.60
CA GLY A 8 20.41 -14.08 -7.71
C GLY A 8 20.72 -12.68 -7.20
N ASN A 9 21.91 -12.19 -7.55
CA ASN A 9 22.34 -10.79 -7.43
C ASN A 9 21.56 -9.91 -8.42
N ARG A 10 20.23 -10.05 -8.44
CA ARG A 10 19.35 -9.28 -9.32
C ARG A 10 19.04 -8.00 -8.57
N GLN A 11 19.66 -6.89 -8.98
CA GLN A 11 19.24 -5.57 -8.53
C GLN A 11 17.75 -5.44 -8.83
N ARG A 12 16.94 -5.42 -7.77
CA ARG A 12 15.51 -5.13 -7.89
C ARG A 12 15.41 -3.63 -8.15
N THR A 13 14.75 -3.25 -9.25
CA THR A 13 14.38 -1.86 -9.48
C THR A 13 13.64 -1.35 -8.24
N PRO A 14 14.07 -0.21 -7.66
CA PRO A 14 13.36 0.41 -6.56
C PRO A 14 11.90 0.63 -6.94
N LYS A 15 10.98 0.33 -6.02
CA LYS A 15 9.56 0.65 -6.22
C LYS A 15 9.39 2.16 -6.22
N LEU A 16 8.37 2.63 -6.94
CA LEU A 16 7.97 4.03 -6.91
C LEU A 16 7.48 4.39 -5.51
N GLN A 17 7.63 5.65 -5.13
CA GLN A 17 7.26 6.18 -3.83
C GLN A 17 6.37 7.39 -4.02
N ALA A 18 5.37 7.54 -3.15
CA ALA A 18 4.52 8.71 -3.12
C ALA A 18 4.37 9.20 -1.67
N ARG A 19 4.19 10.50 -1.54
CA ARG A 19 3.88 11.19 -0.29
C ARG A 19 2.91 12.33 -0.61
N GLY A 20 1.91 12.53 0.23
CA GLY A 20 0.94 13.62 0.05
C GLY A 20 -0.22 13.52 1.03
N GLU A 21 -1.16 14.45 0.93
CA GLU A 21 -2.37 14.45 1.74
C GLU A 21 -3.38 13.42 1.21
N LEU A 22 -3.93 12.60 2.12
CA LEU A 22 -5.00 11.68 1.81
C LEU A 22 -6.32 12.43 1.67
N GLN A 23 -6.85 12.53 0.45
CA GLN A 23 -8.06 13.30 0.13
C GLN A 23 -9.34 12.46 0.21
N SER A 24 -9.25 11.16 -0.09
CA SER A 24 -10.37 10.23 0.06
C SER A 24 -9.90 8.83 0.40
N LEU A 25 -10.76 8.11 1.11
CA LEU A 25 -10.54 6.74 1.55
C LEU A 25 -11.86 5.96 1.44
N GLU A 26 -11.93 5.04 0.49
CA GLU A 26 -13.09 4.15 0.30
C GLU A 26 -12.67 2.69 0.52
N ARG A 27 -13.53 1.91 1.17
CA ARG A 27 -13.27 0.49 1.48
C ARG A 27 -14.24 -0.41 0.72
N GLU A 28 -13.70 -1.39 0.03
CA GLU A 28 -14.40 -2.49 -0.63
C GLU A 28 -14.05 -3.85 0.00
N GLY A 29 -15.02 -4.76 0.01
CA GLY A 29 -14.92 -6.09 0.62
C GLY A 29 -15.71 -6.23 1.93
N PRO A 30 -15.56 -7.34 2.67
CA PRO A 30 -14.50 -8.33 2.52
C PRO A 30 -14.68 -9.28 1.34
N PHE A 31 -13.57 -9.61 0.68
CA PHE A 31 -13.51 -10.64 -0.35
C PHE A 31 -13.11 -11.97 0.30
N LYS A 32 -13.89 -13.04 0.05
CA LYS A 32 -13.62 -14.42 0.50
C LYS A 32 -13.87 -15.38 -0.66
N GLU A 33 -12.83 -16.06 -1.14
CA GLU A 33 -12.92 -16.99 -2.27
C GLU A 33 -13.13 -18.45 -1.81
N TRP A 34 -12.74 -18.80 -0.58
CA TRP A 34 -12.95 -20.13 0.01
C TRP A 34 -13.20 -20.06 1.52
N LEU A 35 -13.76 -21.15 2.06
CA LEU A 35 -13.99 -21.30 3.49
C LEU A 35 -12.63 -21.34 4.24
N GLY A 36 -12.43 -20.41 5.16
CA GLY A 36 -11.17 -20.27 5.92
C GLY A 36 -10.16 -19.28 5.32
N MET A 37 -10.48 -18.62 4.20
CA MET A 37 -9.69 -17.49 3.72
C MET A 37 -9.81 -16.30 4.70
N PRO A 38 -8.70 -15.61 5.03
CA PRO A 38 -8.78 -14.35 5.76
C PRO A 38 -9.60 -13.32 4.96
N ASP A 39 -10.26 -12.43 5.69
CA ASP A 39 -10.99 -11.31 5.08
C ASP A 39 -10.01 -10.37 4.37
N LEU A 40 -10.12 -10.27 3.05
CA LEU A 40 -9.35 -9.31 2.27
C LEU A 40 -10.18 -8.07 1.98
N TYR A 41 -9.62 -6.91 2.28
CA TYR A 41 -10.19 -5.61 1.99
C TYR A 41 -9.37 -4.93 0.90
N ARG A 42 -10.06 -4.18 0.03
CA ARG A 42 -9.42 -3.29 -0.94
C ARG A 42 -9.82 -1.87 -0.60
N TYR A 43 -8.83 -1.00 -0.42
CA TYR A 43 -9.02 0.41 -0.22
C TYR A 43 -8.69 1.17 -1.50
N HIS A 44 -9.56 2.11 -1.85
CA HIS A 44 -9.35 3.09 -2.89
C HIS A 44 -8.98 4.41 -2.22
N LEU A 45 -7.76 4.88 -2.48
CA LEU A 45 -7.20 6.09 -1.87
C LEU A 45 -6.97 7.12 -2.97
N VAL A 46 -7.34 8.37 -2.71
CA VAL A 46 -6.90 9.51 -3.53
C VAL A 46 -5.91 10.32 -2.73
N VAL A 47 -4.70 10.47 -3.26
CA VAL A 47 -3.59 11.20 -2.64
C VAL A 47 -3.10 12.24 -3.63
N GLU A 48 -3.18 13.52 -3.29
CA GLU A 48 -2.83 14.64 -4.20
C GLU A 48 -3.54 14.55 -5.56
N GLY A 49 -4.81 14.14 -5.59
CA GLY A 49 -5.59 13.97 -6.81
C GLY A 49 -5.28 12.70 -7.62
N GLU A 50 -4.33 11.87 -7.19
CA GLU A 50 -4.02 10.60 -7.83
C GLU A 50 -4.67 9.40 -7.13
N ALA A 51 -5.24 8.49 -7.92
CA ALA A 51 -5.93 7.31 -7.41
C ALA A 51 -4.98 6.11 -7.23
N TYR A 52 -5.10 5.45 -6.08
CA TYR A 52 -4.32 4.28 -5.68
C TYR A 52 -5.22 3.19 -5.10
N SER A 53 -4.82 1.94 -5.30
CA SER A 53 -5.46 0.78 -4.67
C SER A 53 -4.52 0.14 -3.64
N TYR A 54 -5.05 -0.19 -2.46
CA TYR A 54 -4.34 -0.89 -1.40
C TYR A 54 -5.12 -2.12 -0.96
N GLN A 55 -4.47 -3.28 -0.90
CA GLN A 55 -5.12 -4.52 -0.46
C GLN A 55 -4.47 -5.00 0.82
N THR A 56 -5.30 -5.25 1.84
CA THR A 56 -4.84 -5.73 3.15
C THR A 56 -5.86 -6.67 3.79
N GLU A 57 -5.42 -7.38 4.82
CA GLU A 57 -6.27 -8.23 5.66
C GLU A 57 -6.92 -7.42 6.80
N ASP A 58 -6.49 -6.17 6.99
CA ASP A 58 -7.00 -5.27 8.02
C ASP A 58 -8.31 -4.57 7.61
N ALA A 59 -9.31 -4.68 8.48
CA ALA A 59 -10.62 -4.06 8.27
C ALA A 59 -10.63 -2.53 8.46
N GLU A 60 -9.57 -1.98 9.04
CA GLU A 60 -9.38 -0.55 9.30
C GLU A 60 -7.91 -0.17 9.03
N LEU A 61 -7.69 1.05 8.53
CA LEU A 61 -6.35 1.58 8.28
C LEU A 61 -5.95 2.60 9.35
N PRO A 62 -4.66 2.67 9.73
CA PRO A 62 -4.16 3.65 10.70
C PRO A 62 -3.95 5.06 10.09
N VAL A 63 -4.71 5.40 9.04
CA VAL A 63 -4.66 6.69 8.34
C VAL A 63 -6.08 7.19 8.09
N GLN A 64 -6.26 8.50 8.15
CA GLN A 64 -7.55 9.16 7.94
C GLN A 64 -7.44 10.24 6.86
N VAL A 65 -8.58 10.63 6.27
CA VAL A 65 -8.62 11.76 5.32
C VAL A 65 -8.07 13.01 6.00
N GLY A 66 -7.20 13.74 5.30
CA GLY A 66 -6.43 14.88 5.82
C GLY A 66 -5.06 14.49 6.39
N ASP A 67 -4.78 13.21 6.62
CA ASP A 67 -3.45 12.79 7.02
C ASP A 67 -2.45 12.90 5.86
N SER A 68 -1.25 13.38 6.17
CA SER A 68 -0.10 13.18 5.30
C SER A 68 0.30 11.71 5.33
N VAL A 69 0.32 11.05 4.18
CA VAL A 69 0.67 9.63 4.04
C VAL A 69 1.93 9.47 3.19
N VAL A 70 2.66 8.38 3.43
CA VAL A 70 3.81 7.95 2.64
C VAL A 70 3.70 6.46 2.35
N PHE A 71 4.01 6.08 1.12
CA PHE A 71 3.94 4.67 0.72
C PHE A 71 4.77 4.39 -0.53
N ARG A 72 4.95 3.10 -0.80
CA ARG A 72 5.53 2.61 -2.06
C ARG A 72 4.42 2.01 -2.91
N TYR A 73 4.55 2.11 -4.21
CA TYR A 73 3.58 1.54 -5.13
C TYR A 73 4.23 0.96 -6.38
N LYS A 74 3.44 0.21 -7.12
CA LYS A 74 3.75 -0.28 -8.46
C LYS A 74 2.65 0.19 -9.41
N GLU A 75 3.02 0.49 -10.63
CA GLU A 75 2.07 0.76 -11.70
C GLU A 75 1.82 -0.53 -12.48
N THR A 76 0.55 -0.79 -12.75
CA THR A 76 0.10 -1.94 -13.54
C THR A 76 -0.92 -1.46 -14.56
N LYS A 77 -1.27 -2.32 -15.53
CA LYS A 77 -2.38 -2.01 -16.46
C LYS A 77 -3.71 -1.74 -15.75
N ALA A 78 -3.90 -2.28 -14.55
CA ALA A 78 -5.10 -2.11 -13.73
C ALA A 78 -5.03 -0.90 -12.79
N GLY A 79 -3.99 -0.05 -12.87
CA GLY A 79 -3.83 1.13 -12.03
C GLY A 79 -2.60 1.08 -11.12
N LYS A 80 -2.53 2.04 -10.18
CA LYS A 80 -1.45 2.20 -9.20
C LYS A 80 -1.78 1.42 -7.92
N TRP A 81 -0.89 0.51 -7.55
CA TRP A 81 -1.09 -0.40 -6.42
C TRP A 81 -0.07 -0.17 -5.32
N ILE A 82 -0.55 0.21 -4.14
CA ILE A 82 0.27 0.37 -2.95
C ILE A 82 0.81 -0.98 -2.51
N ASP A 83 2.08 -1.00 -2.11
CA ASP A 83 2.74 -2.19 -1.62
C ASP A 83 2.24 -2.57 -0.23
N ARG A 84 2.03 -3.87 -0.01
CA ARG A 84 1.59 -4.40 1.28
C ARG A 84 2.51 -3.91 2.42
N ASN A 85 1.91 -3.42 3.51
CA ASN A 85 2.59 -2.89 4.69
C ASN A 85 3.46 -1.64 4.44
N SER A 86 3.32 -0.95 3.30
CA SER A 86 4.09 0.27 3.03
C SER A 86 3.34 1.56 3.34
N LEU A 87 2.01 1.48 3.53
CA LEU A 87 1.19 2.64 3.86
C LEU A 87 1.43 3.06 5.31
N GLY A 88 1.90 4.29 5.48
CA GLY A 88 2.10 4.88 6.79
C GLY A 88 1.73 6.37 6.82
N LYS A 89 1.42 6.87 8.00
CA LYS A 89 1.26 8.30 8.26
C LYS A 89 2.64 8.96 8.31
N ALA A 90 2.85 9.97 7.47
CA ALA A 90 4.02 10.82 7.54
C ALA A 90 3.85 11.78 8.71
N ILE A 91 4.81 11.76 9.63
CA ILE A 91 4.85 12.68 10.77
C ILE A 91 5.80 13.80 10.43
N ASP A 92 5.30 15.03 10.40
CA ASP A 92 6.15 16.21 10.32
C ASP A 92 6.60 16.61 11.74
N PRO A 93 7.91 16.71 12.02
CA PRO A 93 8.39 17.12 13.35
C PRO A 93 7.95 18.53 13.74
N SER A 94 7.63 19.41 12.79
CA SER A 94 7.10 20.75 13.06
C SER A 94 5.64 20.75 13.48
N SER A 95 4.92 19.64 13.32
CA SER A 95 3.53 19.48 13.77
C SER A 95 3.41 18.97 15.22
N TYR A 96 4.53 18.63 15.87
CA TYR A 96 4.57 18.31 17.31
C TYR A 96 4.90 19.60 18.07
N GLN A 97 3.91 20.13 18.80
CA GLN A 97 4.05 21.28 19.69
C GLN A 97 3.89 20.86 21.15
#